data_AF-A0A1Q8TQM1-F1
#
_entry.id   AF-A0A1Q8TQM1-F1
#
_cell.length_a   1.000
_cell.length_b   1.000
_cell.length_c   1.000
_cell.angle_alpha   90.00
_cell.angle_beta   90.00
_cell.angle_gamma   90.00
#
_symmetry.space_group_name_H-M   'P 1'
#
loop_
_entity.id
_entity.type
_entity.pdbx_description
1 polymer ?
#
loop_
_entity_poly.entity_id
_entity_poly.type
_entity_poly.pdbx_seq_one_letter_code
_entity_poly.pdbx_strand_id
1 'polypeptide(L)'
;MSADLQLRIHSAPAAELVPLLDLMREHGFCGEYERGPTEVLTLGQVYRTREAVLGLCEEVATRLEEDAPNAVFELWQDPHWNADGHYHAYVPKFGHFEAGCDAEGVPHVSVHDLIQRLSNNPEAPLGDWMAGEGAGLLGVAVLAVVGEYRAQSSGS
;
A
#
# COMPACT_ATOMS: atom_id res chain seq x y z
N MET A 1 5.65 -17.94 -13.71
CA MET A 1 6.65 -16.93 -13.26
C MET A 1 6.12 -16.36 -11.97
N SER A 2 6.99 -16.13 -11.00
CA SER A 2 6.58 -15.77 -9.65
C SER A 2 7.56 -14.81 -8.97
N ALA A 3 7.03 -14.02 -8.05
CA ALA A 3 7.75 -13.09 -7.20
C ALA A 3 7.06 -13.06 -5.82
N ASP A 4 7.76 -12.60 -4.78
CA ASP A 4 7.14 -12.42 -3.48
C ASP A 4 6.08 -11.31 -3.57
N LEU A 5 4.96 -11.49 -2.87
CA LEU A 5 3.91 -10.49 -2.72
C LEU A 5 3.81 -10.14 -1.24
N GLN A 6 3.92 -8.86 -0.91
CA GLN A 6 3.86 -8.33 0.43
C GLN A 6 2.64 -7.43 0.62
N LEU A 7 2.05 -7.50 1.81
CA LEU A 7 0.90 -6.68 2.23
C LEU A 7 1.21 -6.04 3.58
N ARG A 8 0.93 -4.75 3.71
CA ARG A 8 0.96 -4.02 4.98
C ARG A 8 -0.36 -3.31 5.18
N ILE A 9 -1.05 -3.60 6.28
CA ILE A 9 -2.30 -2.92 6.66
C ILE A 9 -2.00 -1.89 7.75
N HIS A 10 -2.26 -0.61 7.47
CA HIS A 10 -1.97 0.49 8.39
C HIS A 10 -3.12 0.79 9.36
N SER A 11 -4.35 0.59 8.90
CA SER A 11 -5.57 0.70 9.70
C SER A 11 -6.72 -0.04 9.04
N ALA A 12 -7.64 -0.57 9.85
CA ALA A 12 -8.92 -1.10 9.40
C ALA A 12 -9.95 -0.99 10.53
N PRO A 13 -11.25 -0.75 10.24
CA PRO A 13 -12.30 -0.86 11.23
C PRO A 13 -12.45 -2.29 11.76
N ALA A 14 -12.90 -2.44 13.00
CA ALA A 14 -13.08 -3.75 13.62
C ALA A 14 -14.00 -4.69 12.83
N ALA A 15 -15.00 -4.14 12.15
CA ALA A 15 -15.94 -4.89 11.30
C ALA A 15 -15.28 -5.52 10.07
N GLU A 16 -14.13 -4.99 9.62
CA GLU A 16 -13.43 -5.42 8.41
C GLU A 16 -12.24 -6.35 8.72
N LEU A 17 -11.94 -6.60 10.00
CA LEU A 17 -10.82 -7.46 10.38
C LEU A 17 -11.02 -8.92 9.96
N VAL A 18 -12.24 -9.45 10.09
CA VAL A 18 -12.57 -10.82 9.67
C VAL A 18 -12.39 -11.01 8.16
N PRO A 19 -13.00 -10.20 7.28
CA PRO A 19 -12.81 -10.35 5.83
C PRO A 19 -11.34 -10.17 5.41
N LEU A 20 -10.59 -9.24 6.03
CA LEU A 20 -9.15 -9.10 5.79
C LEU A 20 -8.38 -10.38 6.12
N LEU A 21 -8.65 -10.99 7.28
CA LEU A 21 -7.98 -12.22 7.69
C LEU A 21 -8.36 -13.42 6.80
N ASP A 22 -9.60 -13.48 6.33
CA ASP A 22 -10.05 -14.52 5.41
C ASP A 22 -9.36 -14.39 4.04
N LEU A 23 -9.27 -13.17 3.51
CA LEU A 23 -8.51 -12.87 2.28
C LEU A 23 -7.02 -13.20 2.45
N MET A 24 -6.42 -12.79 3.56
CA MET A 24 -5.02 -13.12 3.87
C MET A 24 -4.77 -14.62 3.91
N ARG A 25 -5.70 -15.39 4.50
CA ARG A 25 -5.61 -16.85 4.55
C ARG A 25 -5.73 -17.49 3.17
N GLU A 26 -6.64 -16.99 2.35
CA GLU A 26 -6.85 -17.49 0.99
C GLU A 26 -5.60 -17.33 0.12
N HIS A 27 -4.91 -16.20 0.24
CA HIS A 27 -3.70 -15.89 -0.54
C HIS A 27 -2.39 -16.29 0.16
N GLY A 28 -2.47 -16.94 1.32
CA GLY A 28 -1.31 -17.49 2.04
C GLY A 28 -0.39 -16.44 2.65
N PHE A 29 -0.91 -15.25 2.99
CA PHE A 29 -0.15 -14.21 3.67
C PHE A 29 0.22 -14.65 5.10
N CYS A 30 1.53 -14.69 5.36
CA CYS A 30 2.11 -15.06 6.65
C CYS A 30 2.92 -13.88 7.22
N GLY A 31 2.94 -13.71 8.54
CA GLY A 31 3.87 -12.78 9.19
C GLY A 31 5.33 -13.19 8.97
N GLU A 32 6.25 -12.22 9.05
CA GLU A 32 7.70 -12.42 8.79
C GLU A 32 8.32 -13.60 9.54
N TYR A 33 7.84 -13.88 10.76
CA TYR A 33 8.34 -14.95 11.62
C TYR A 33 7.36 -16.11 11.80
N GLU A 34 6.22 -16.09 11.10
CA GLU A 34 5.14 -17.07 11.27
C GLU A 34 5.22 -18.17 10.20
N ARG A 35 4.88 -19.41 10.59
CA ARG A 35 4.65 -20.50 9.63
C ARG A 35 3.16 -20.67 9.42
N GLY A 36 2.67 -20.27 8.25
CA GLY A 36 1.27 -20.42 7.89
C GLY A 36 0.48 -19.12 8.05
N PRO A 37 -0.79 -19.13 7.61
CA PRO A 37 -1.61 -17.94 7.51
C PRO A 37 -1.82 -17.32 8.89
N THR A 38 -1.70 -16.00 8.94
CA THR A 38 -1.89 -15.22 10.17
C THR A 38 -3.32 -15.36 10.70
N GLU A 39 -3.45 -15.62 12.01
CA GLU A 39 -4.75 -15.65 12.70
C GLU A 39 -5.13 -14.29 13.33
N VAL A 40 -4.15 -13.40 13.52
CA VAL A 40 -4.33 -12.09 14.17
C VAL A 40 -3.68 -10.98 13.36
N LEU A 41 -4.46 -9.97 12.96
CA LEU A 41 -3.93 -8.83 12.22
C LEU A 41 -3.21 -7.85 13.17
N THR A 42 -1.88 -7.79 13.04
CA THR A 42 -1.04 -6.71 13.56
C THR A 42 -0.91 -5.60 12.52
N LEU A 43 -1.39 -4.40 12.85
CA LEU A 43 -1.28 -3.22 11.96
C LEU A 43 0.17 -2.76 11.83
N GLY A 44 0.56 -2.33 10.63
CA GLY A 44 1.91 -1.87 10.28
C GLY A 44 2.91 -2.99 10.02
N GLN A 45 2.59 -4.24 10.37
CA GLN A 45 3.40 -5.40 10.03
C GLN A 45 3.29 -5.72 8.53
N VAL A 46 4.40 -6.20 7.96
CA VAL A 46 4.42 -6.74 6.60
C VAL A 46 4.10 -8.23 6.66
N TYR A 47 3.09 -8.64 5.90
CA TYR A 47 2.75 -10.02 5.63
C TYR A 47 3.24 -10.39 4.24
N ARG A 48 3.67 -11.63 4.06
CA ARG A 48 4.26 -12.08 2.79
C ARG A 48 3.65 -13.40 2.34
N THR A 49 3.41 -13.50 1.04
CA THR A 49 3.21 -14.76 0.35
C THR A 49 4.36 -14.95 -0.64
N ARG A 50 4.96 -16.13 -0.64
CA ARG A 50 6.16 -16.44 -1.44
C ARG A 50 5.74 -17.06 -2.76
N GLU A 51 6.53 -16.82 -3.80
CA GLU A 51 6.30 -17.38 -5.12
C GLU A 51 4.89 -17.10 -5.67
N ALA A 52 4.32 -15.94 -5.36
CA ALA A 52 3.04 -15.51 -5.91
C ALA A 52 3.12 -15.38 -7.44
N VAL A 53 2.05 -15.78 -8.12
CA VAL A 53 1.93 -15.62 -9.57
C VAL A 53 2.02 -14.13 -9.90
N LEU A 54 2.78 -13.79 -10.95
CA LEU A 54 2.86 -12.40 -11.42
C LEU A 54 1.47 -11.88 -11.80
N GLY A 55 1.14 -10.66 -11.36
CA GLY A 55 -0.17 -10.04 -11.58
C GLY A 55 -1.19 -10.30 -10.47
N LEU A 56 -0.89 -11.18 -9.50
CA LEU A 56 -1.75 -11.40 -8.34
C LEU A 56 -1.93 -10.13 -7.49
N CYS A 57 -0.99 -9.19 -7.58
CA CYS A 57 -1.06 -7.90 -6.89
C CYS A 57 -2.35 -7.12 -7.21
N GLU A 58 -2.74 -7.05 -8.48
CA GLU A 58 -3.94 -6.29 -8.91
C GLU A 58 -5.23 -6.97 -8.44
N GLU A 59 -5.28 -8.31 -8.53
CA GLU A 59 -6.42 -9.11 -8.05
C GLU A 59 -6.61 -8.94 -6.53
N VAL A 60 -5.52 -9.06 -5.77
CA VAL A 60 -5.55 -8.92 -4.31
C VAL A 60 -5.89 -7.49 -3.90
N ALA A 61 -5.36 -6.47 -4.58
CA ALA A 61 -5.71 -5.07 -4.33
C ALA A 61 -7.20 -4.82 -4.54
N THR A 62 -7.75 -5.28 -5.67
CA THR A 62 -9.19 -5.15 -5.98
C THR A 62 -10.05 -5.77 -4.89
N ARG A 63 -9.70 -6.98 -4.45
CA ARG A 63 -10.44 -7.66 -3.38
C ARG A 63 -10.31 -6.99 -2.02
N LEU A 64 -9.14 -6.45 -1.69
CA LEU A 64 -8.97 -5.67 -0.45
C LEU A 64 -9.87 -4.44 -0.44
N GLU A 65 -10.03 -3.76 -1.58
CA GLU A 65 -10.95 -2.62 -1.71
C GLU A 65 -12.43 -3.02 -1.62
N GLU A 66 -12.81 -4.19 -2.15
CA GLU A 66 -14.18 -4.70 -2.11
C GLU A 66 -14.56 -5.23 -0.72
N ASP A 67 -13.70 -6.05 -0.12
CA ASP A 67 -13.95 -6.77 1.14
C ASP A 67 -13.68 -5.90 2.38
N ALA A 68 -12.80 -4.90 2.26
CA ALA A 68 -12.40 -3.99 3.32
C ALA A 68 -12.26 -2.53 2.83
N PRO A 69 -13.36 -1.89 2.37
CA PRO A 69 -13.34 -0.58 1.71
C PRO A 69 -12.91 0.57 2.62
N ASN A 70 -12.82 0.36 3.94
CA ASN A 70 -12.34 1.37 4.88
C ASN A 70 -10.95 1.06 5.44
N ALA A 71 -10.28 0.01 4.93
CA ALA A 71 -8.90 -0.28 5.27
C ALA A 71 -7.92 0.67 4.56
N VAL A 72 -6.78 0.90 5.18
CA VAL A 72 -5.63 1.60 4.60
C VAL A 72 -4.51 0.58 4.46
N PHE A 73 -4.03 0.35 3.25
CA PHE A 73 -3.03 -0.68 3.00
C PHE A 73 -2.02 -0.30 1.91
N GLU A 74 -0.89 -1.00 1.94
CA GLU A 74 0.11 -1.08 0.87
C GLU A 74 0.23 -2.55 0.49
N LEU A 75 0.29 -2.83 -0.81
CA LEU A 75 0.45 -4.15 -1.37
C LEU A 75 1.48 -4.04 -2.49
N TRP A 76 2.50 -4.87 -2.50
CA TRP A 76 3.46 -4.86 -3.59
C TRP A 76 3.96 -6.24 -3.92
N GLN A 77 4.29 -6.43 -5.19
CA GLN A 77 4.92 -7.62 -5.72
C GLN A 77 6.34 -7.27 -6.15
N ASP A 78 7.31 -8.05 -5.69
CA ASP A 78 8.74 -7.83 -5.99
C ASP A 78 9.02 -7.81 -7.50
N PRO A 79 10.06 -7.07 -7.93
CA PRO A 79 10.56 -7.12 -9.29
C PRO A 79 10.88 -8.55 -9.73
N HIS A 80 10.65 -8.85 -11.02
CA HIS A 80 10.99 -10.15 -11.60
C HIS A 80 11.86 -10.00 -12.84
N TRP A 81 13.12 -10.46 -12.73
CA TRP A 81 14.16 -10.35 -13.75
C TRP A 81 14.38 -8.91 -14.24
N ASN A 82 13.77 -8.58 -15.38
CA ASN A 82 13.94 -7.29 -16.09
C ASN A 82 12.69 -6.41 -15.98
N ALA A 83 11.68 -6.84 -15.22
CA ALA A 83 10.48 -6.06 -14.96
C ALA A 83 10.53 -5.50 -13.53
N ASP A 84 10.15 -4.24 -13.40
CA ASP A 84 9.92 -3.59 -12.11
C ASP A 84 8.86 -4.35 -11.32
N GLY A 85 8.90 -4.22 -9.99
CA GLY A 85 7.83 -4.71 -9.12
C GLY A 85 6.56 -3.91 -9.33
N HIS A 86 5.44 -4.39 -8.79
CA HIS A 86 4.15 -3.69 -8.90
C HIS A 86 3.67 -3.30 -7.51
N TYR A 87 3.40 -2.02 -7.29
CA TYR A 87 2.96 -1.46 -6.01
C TYR A 87 1.55 -0.92 -6.13
N HIS A 88 0.71 -1.23 -5.15
CA HIS A 88 -0.61 -0.68 -4.93
C HIS A 88 -0.71 -0.12 -3.50
N ALA A 89 -1.32 1.05 -3.36
CA ALA A 89 -1.76 1.54 -2.05
C ALA A 89 -3.18 2.06 -2.13
N TYR A 90 -3.93 1.90 -1.04
CA TYR A 90 -5.30 2.36 -0.95
C TYR A 90 -5.52 3.16 0.33
N VAL A 91 -6.18 4.31 0.18
CA VAL A 91 -6.64 5.13 1.29
C VAL A 91 -8.11 5.50 1.03
N PRO A 92 -9.04 5.11 1.92
CA PRO A 92 -10.46 5.38 1.74
C PRO A 92 -10.70 6.88 1.52
N LYS A 93 -11.60 7.19 0.57
CA LYS A 93 -11.93 8.57 0.12
C LYS A 93 -10.84 9.29 -0.69
N PHE A 94 -9.60 8.82 -0.70
CA PHE A 94 -8.52 9.39 -1.50
C PHE A 94 -8.17 8.53 -2.72
N GLY A 95 -8.59 7.26 -2.74
CA GLY A 95 -8.48 6.37 -3.90
C GLY A 95 -7.34 5.37 -3.79
N HIS A 96 -7.05 4.69 -4.90
CA HIS A 96 -5.89 3.81 -5.04
C HIS A 96 -4.75 4.50 -5.79
N PHE A 97 -3.54 4.01 -5.56
CA PHE A 97 -2.31 4.45 -6.18
C PHE A 97 -1.51 3.25 -6.68
N GLU A 98 -1.00 3.34 -7.91
CA GLU A 98 -0.22 2.30 -8.57
C GLU A 98 1.12 2.81 -9.08
N ALA A 99 2.18 2.02 -8.92
CA ALA A 99 3.50 2.34 -9.46
C ALA A 99 4.38 1.10 -9.67
N GLY A 100 5.44 1.25 -10.48
CA GLY A 100 6.58 0.34 -10.44
C GLY A 100 7.34 0.50 -9.12
N CYS A 101 7.87 -0.59 -8.55
CA CYS A 101 8.65 -0.53 -7.30
C CYS A 101 9.89 -1.44 -7.30
N ASP A 102 10.77 -1.25 -6.32
CA ASP A 102 11.85 -2.18 -6.01
C ASP A 102 11.39 -3.32 -5.07
N ALA A 103 12.31 -4.22 -4.70
CA ALA A 103 12.00 -5.38 -3.84
C ALA A 103 11.66 -5.02 -2.38
N GLU A 104 11.88 -3.78 -1.97
CA GLU A 104 11.45 -3.28 -0.66
C GLU A 104 10.08 -2.59 -0.74
N GLY A 105 9.46 -2.60 -1.92
CA GLY A 105 8.19 -1.93 -2.18
C GLY A 105 8.34 -0.41 -2.27
N VAL A 106 9.55 0.11 -2.50
CA VAL A 106 9.76 1.54 -2.70
C VAL A 106 9.33 1.90 -4.12
N PRO A 107 8.29 2.75 -4.30
CA PRO A 107 7.85 3.15 -5.63
C PRO A 107 8.96 3.89 -6.37
N HIS A 108 9.18 3.55 -7.64
CA HIS A 108 10.08 4.25 -8.55
C HIS A 108 9.47 5.61 -8.93
N VAL A 109 9.51 6.58 -8.01
CA VAL A 109 9.15 7.97 -8.29
C VAL A 109 10.43 8.78 -8.48
N SER A 110 10.63 9.35 -9.68
CA SER A 110 11.77 10.21 -9.97
C SER A 110 11.68 11.53 -9.20
N VAL A 111 12.53 11.69 -8.18
CA VAL A 111 12.67 12.93 -7.38
C VAL A 111 13.00 14.15 -8.25
N HIS A 112 13.70 13.96 -9.37
CA HIS A 112 14.04 15.03 -10.30
C HIS A 112 12.82 15.54 -11.08
N ASP A 113 11.97 14.64 -11.57
CA ASP A 113 10.75 14.98 -12.29
C ASP A 113 9.69 15.60 -11.36
N LEU A 114 9.68 15.16 -10.10
CA LEU A 114 8.89 15.76 -9.03
C LEU A 114 9.25 17.24 -8.79
N ILE A 115 10.54 17.54 -8.62
CA ILE A 115 11.02 18.91 -8.39
C ILE A 115 10.76 19.81 -9.60
N GLN A 116 10.96 19.31 -10.82
CA GLN A 116 10.65 20.02 -12.05
C GLN A 116 9.16 20.37 -12.16
N ARG A 117 8.26 19.44 -11.83
CA ARG A 117 6.80 19.66 -11.94
C ARG A 117 6.25 20.58 -10.84
N LEU A 118 6.72 20.44 -9.60
CA LEU A 118 6.36 21.33 -8.50
C LEU A 118 6.82 22.79 -8.77
N SER A 119 7.97 22.95 -9.42
CA SER A 119 8.46 24.28 -9.83
C SER A 119 7.62 24.93 -10.92
N ASN A 120 6.88 24.14 -11.72
CA ASN A 120 6.08 24.61 -12.84
C ASN A 120 4.62 24.91 -12.48
N ASN A 121 4.14 24.56 -11.29
CA ASN A 121 2.73 24.80 -10.91
C ASN A 121 2.54 25.13 -9.41
N PRO A 122 3.06 26.27 -8.92
CA PRO A 122 3.13 26.61 -7.50
C PRO A 122 1.79 27.05 -6.86
N GLU A 123 0.75 27.31 -7.65
CA GLU A 123 -0.54 27.85 -7.16
C GLU A 123 -1.70 26.85 -7.23
N ALA A 124 -1.47 25.62 -7.68
CA ALA A 124 -2.53 24.60 -7.71
C ALA A 124 -2.99 24.28 -6.28
N PRO A 125 -4.29 24.40 -5.95
CA PRO A 125 -4.81 23.97 -4.66
C PRO A 125 -4.48 22.49 -4.43
N LEU A 126 -4.09 22.14 -3.20
CA LEU A 126 -3.75 20.76 -2.82
C LEU A 126 -4.83 19.75 -3.26
N GLY A 127 -6.11 20.16 -3.22
CA GLY A 127 -7.23 19.33 -3.68
C GLY A 127 -7.25 19.05 -5.18
N ASP A 128 -6.87 20.02 -6.02
CA ASP A 128 -6.80 19.85 -7.48
C ASP A 128 -5.55 19.04 -7.88
N TRP A 129 -4.48 19.15 -7.09
CA TRP A 129 -3.27 18.33 -7.25
C TRP A 129 -3.49 16.87 -6.84
N MET A 130 -4.20 16.64 -5.74
CA MET A 130 -4.61 15.31 -5.28
C MET A 130 -5.61 14.63 -6.21
N ALA A 131 -6.46 15.39 -6.91
CA ALA A 131 -7.38 14.87 -7.91
C ALA A 131 -6.70 14.50 -9.25
N GLY A 132 -5.39 14.76 -9.38
CA GLY A 132 -4.56 14.38 -10.52
C GLY A 132 -3.38 13.49 -10.13
N GLU A 133 -2.18 13.78 -10.67
CA GLU A 133 -0.96 12.98 -10.44
C GLU A 133 -0.42 13.02 -8.98
N GLY A 134 -0.98 13.86 -8.09
CA GLY A 134 -0.58 13.94 -6.68
C GLY A 134 -0.96 12.73 -5.84
N ALA A 135 -1.96 11.95 -6.28
CA ALA A 135 -2.23 10.61 -5.76
C ALA A 135 -1.00 9.69 -5.90
N GLY A 136 -0.14 9.98 -6.89
CA GLY A 136 1.12 9.33 -7.19
C GLY A 136 2.20 9.38 -6.08
N LEU A 137 2.13 10.40 -5.23
CA LEU A 137 3.19 10.81 -4.32
C LEU A 137 2.80 10.71 -2.84
N LEU A 138 1.53 10.41 -2.57
CA LEU A 138 0.96 10.48 -1.24
C LEU A 138 1.42 9.35 -0.32
N GLY A 139 1.99 8.24 -0.83
CA GLY A 139 2.46 7.14 0.02
C GLY A 139 3.40 7.62 1.14
N VAL A 140 4.40 8.45 0.81
CA VAL A 140 5.34 9.00 1.80
C VAL A 140 4.75 10.15 2.61
N ALA A 141 3.93 11.00 1.99
CA ALA A 141 3.34 12.18 2.64
C ALA A 141 2.17 11.83 3.59
N VAL A 142 1.33 10.85 3.24
CA VAL A 142 0.31 10.28 4.13
C VAL A 142 0.96 9.62 5.33
N LEU A 143 2.03 8.85 5.15
CA LEU A 143 2.74 8.23 6.27
C LEU A 143 3.32 9.28 7.22
N ALA A 144 3.84 10.40 6.70
CA ALA A 144 4.30 11.52 7.51
C ALA A 144 3.15 12.18 8.31
N VAL A 145 2.02 12.47 7.66
CA VAL A 145 0.85 13.11 8.29
C VAL A 145 0.15 12.17 9.29
N VAL A 146 0.05 10.87 8.99
CA VAL A 146 -0.48 9.85 9.91
C VAL A 146 0.44 9.68 11.13
N GLY A 147 1.76 9.77 10.94
CA GLY A 147 2.74 9.80 12.02
C GLY A 147 2.55 11.01 12.96
N GLU A 148 2.36 12.21 12.38
CA GLU A 148 2.10 13.44 13.14
C GLU A 148 0.77 13.39 13.90
N TYR A 149 -0.28 12.85 13.28
CA TYR A 149 -1.60 12.71 13.91
C TYR A 149 -1.57 11.73 15.09
N ARG A 150 -0.88 10.58 14.96
CA ARG A 150 -0.70 9.59 16.04
C ARG A 150 0.15 10.15 17.20
N ALA A 151 1.17 10.95 16.91
CA ALA A 151 1.99 11.60 17.93
C ALA A 151 1.20 12.64 18.75
N GLN A 152 0.26 13.35 18.13
CA GLN A 152 -0.58 14.34 18.80
C GLN A 152 -1.71 13.70 19.63
N SER A 153 -2.24 12.56 19.18
CA SER A 153 -3.34 11.85 19.86
C SER A 153 -2.89 10.88 20.97
N SER A 154 -1.58 10.64 21.12
CA SER A 154 -1.00 9.84 22.21
C SER A 154 -0.51 10.70 23.40
N GLY A 155 -0.62 12.03 23.29
CA GLY A 155 -0.15 13.01 24.28
C GLY A 155 -1.27 13.76 25.01
N SER A 156 -2.51 13.26 25.00
CA SER A 156 -3.65 13.82 25.74
C SER A 156 -4.23 12.83 26.73
#